data_AF-A0A5D3YIR8-F1
#
_entry.id   AF-A0A5D3YIR8-F1
#
_cell.length_a   1.000
_cell.length_b   1.000
_cell.length_c   1.000
_cell.angle_alpha   90.00
_cell.angle_beta   90.00
_cell.angle_gamma   90.00
#
_symmetry.space_group_name_H-M   'P 1'
#
loop_
_entity.id
_entity.type
_entity.pdbx_description
1 polymer ?
#
loop_
_entity_poly.entity_id
_entity_poly.type
_entity_poly.pdbx_seq_one_letter_code
_entity_poly.pdbx_strand_id
1 'polypeptide(L)'
;MHSCPPAIRADKRNNGKIILLNIIDIPYQLPTSEAEEFKLERELKLEYVRQIIESAGCKVEITVRIAHRLSHAIEQLANSRILILL
;
A
#
# COMPACT_ATOMS: atom_id res chain seq x y z
N MET A 1 26.44 1.58 6.09
CA MET A 1 25.43 2.66 5.96
C MET A 1 24.21 2.11 5.25
N HIS A 2 23.12 1.82 5.98
CA HIS A 2 21.87 1.41 5.33
C HIS A 2 21.22 2.66 4.73
N SER A 3 21.10 2.72 3.40
CA SER A 3 20.43 3.81 2.72
C SER A 3 18.96 3.84 3.17
N CYS A 4 18.52 4.97 3.73
CA CYS A 4 17.13 5.20 4.10
C CYS A 4 16.22 5.00 2.87
N PRO A 5 15.18 4.15 2.91
CA PRO A 5 14.30 3.88 1.77
C PRO A 5 13.77 5.15 1.08
N PRO A 6 13.62 5.17 -0.26
CA PRO A 6 13.17 6.35 -1.01
C PRO A 6 11.86 6.96 -0.50
N ALA A 7 10.89 6.13 -0.10
CA ALA A 7 9.60 6.59 0.44
C ALA A 7 9.75 7.36 1.76
N ILE A 8 10.62 6.88 2.67
CA ILE A 8 10.95 7.57 3.93
C ILE A 8 11.64 8.90 3.64
N ARG A 9 12.60 8.92 2.70
CA ARG A 9 13.25 10.18 2.30
C ARG A 9 12.26 11.18 1.70
N ALA A 10 11.30 10.71 0.91
CA ALA A 10 10.27 11.56 0.32
C ALA A 10 9.34 12.13 1.41
N ASP A 11 8.92 11.32 2.38
CA ASP A 11 8.13 11.76 3.52
C ASP A 11 8.84 12.85 4.33
N LYS A 12 10.10 12.61 4.71
CA LYS A 12 10.90 13.57 5.48
C LYS A 12 11.11 14.92 4.77
N ARG A 13 11.08 14.94 3.43
CA ARG A 13 11.22 16.16 2.64
C ARG A 13 9.91 16.92 2.44
N ASN A 14 8.79 16.21 2.39
CA ASN A 14 7.50 16.76 1.97
C ASN A 14 6.44 16.74 3.07
N ASN A 15 6.78 16.24 4.27
CA ASN A 15 5.84 16.02 5.38
C ASN A 15 4.59 15.25 4.95
N GLY A 16 4.81 14.15 4.23
CA GLY A 16 3.77 13.40 3.54
C GLY A 16 3.12 12.30 4.39
N LYS A 17 2.65 11.28 3.68
CA LYS A 17 2.21 9.99 4.23
C LYS A 17 2.67 8.90 3.29
N ILE A 18 3.21 7.81 3.83
CA ILE A 18 3.61 6.65 3.07
C ILE A 18 2.45 5.66 3.00
N ILE A 19 2.15 5.16 1.81
CA ILE A 19 1.14 4.12 1.61
C ILE A 19 1.86 2.83 1.28
N LEU A 20 1.66 1.81 2.12
CA LEU A 20 2.06 0.44 1.87
C LEU A 20 0.93 -0.27 1.14
N LEU A 21 1.02 -0.25 -0.19
CA LEU A 21 0.07 -0.92 -1.08
C LEU A 21 0.52 -2.34 -1.38
N ASN A 22 -0.33 -3.31 -1.08
CA ASN A 22 -0.22 -4.67 -1.59
C ASN A 22 -1.43 -4.99 -2.45
N ILE A 23 -1.18 -5.45 -3.68
CA ILE A 23 -2.23 -5.87 -4.59
C ILE A 23 -2.13 -7.38 -4.74
N ILE A 24 -3.20 -8.07 -4.37
CA ILE A 24 -3.40 -9.48 -4.62
C ILE A 24 -3.98 -9.58 -6.04
N ASP A 25 -3.12 -9.93 -6.98
CA ASP A 25 -3.49 -10.13 -8.38
C ASP A 25 -4.18 -11.49 -8.53
N ILE A 26 -5.34 -11.50 -9.16
CA ILE A 26 -6.12 -12.71 -9.39
C ILE A 26 -6.54 -12.86 -10.86
N PRO A 27 -6.62 -14.09 -11.37
CA PRO A 27 -7.13 -14.34 -12.72
C PRO A 27 -8.52 -13.72 -12.93
N TYR A 28 -8.77 -13.20 -14.13
CA TYR A 28 -10.05 -12.62 -14.53
C TYR A 28 -11.24 -13.58 -14.44
N GLN A 29 -10.96 -14.88 -14.49
CA GLN A 29 -11.96 -15.93 -14.45
C GLN A 29 -12.47 -16.21 -13.03
N LEU A 30 -11.72 -15.79 -12.01
CA LEU A 30 -12.06 -16.02 -10.61
C LEU A 30 -12.69 -14.76 -10.01
N PRO A 31 -13.72 -14.88 -9.16
CA PRO A 31 -14.27 -13.74 -8.44
C PRO A 31 -13.28 -13.24 -7.37
N THR A 32 -13.31 -11.94 -7.06
CA THR A 32 -12.45 -11.33 -6.04
C THR A 32 -12.66 -11.92 -4.64
N SER A 33 -13.84 -12.47 -4.36
CA SER A 33 -14.17 -13.12 -3.08
C SER A 33 -13.26 -14.30 -2.74
N GLU A 34 -12.75 -15.02 -3.74
CA GLU A 34 -11.84 -16.16 -3.55
C GLU A 34 -10.51 -15.74 -2.92
N ALA A 35 -10.12 -14.47 -3.08
CA ALA A 35 -8.87 -13.96 -2.54
C ALA A 35 -9.03 -13.13 -1.26
N GLU A 36 -10.26 -12.98 -0.75
CA GLU A 36 -10.52 -12.23 0.48
C GLU A 36 -9.84 -12.86 1.70
N GLU A 37 -9.74 -14.19 1.74
CA GLU A 37 -9.04 -14.90 2.82
C GLU A 37 -7.57 -14.52 2.93
N PHE A 38 -6.93 -14.15 1.82
CA PHE A 38 -5.53 -13.74 1.81
C PHE A 38 -5.34 -12.30 2.30
N LYS A 39 -6.38 -11.46 2.37
CA LYS A 39 -6.22 -10.06 2.79
C LYS A 39 -5.64 -9.96 4.19
N LEU A 40 -6.21 -10.70 5.15
CA LEU A 40 -5.78 -10.66 6.54
C LEU A 40 -4.31 -11.09 6.68
N GLU A 41 -3.91 -12.15 5.98
CA GLU A 41 -2.52 -12.62 5.97
C GLU A 41 -1.57 -11.55 5.41
N ARG A 42 -1.98 -10.85 4.35
CA ARG A 42 -1.18 -9.77 3.73
C ARG A 42 -1.09 -8.55 4.63
N GLU A 43 -2.17 -8.16 5.29
CA GLU A 43 -2.17 -7.07 6.26
C GLU A 43 -1.20 -7.34 7.41
N LEU A 44 -1.23 -8.55 7.98
CA LEU A 44 -0.30 -8.96 9.04
C LEU A 44 1.16 -8.90 8.60
N LYS A 45 1.46 -9.33 7.37
CA LYS A 45 2.82 -9.23 6.80
C LYS A 45 3.27 -7.79 6.63
N LEU A 46 2.37 -6.88 6.29
CA LEU A 46 2.66 -5.46 6.13
C LEU A 46 2.79 -4.73 7.47
N GLU A 47 2.19 -5.24 8.54
CA GLU A 47 2.28 -4.64 9.87
C GLU A 47 3.73 -4.56 10.38
N TYR A 48 4.54 -5.58 10.10
CA TYR A 48 5.98 -5.54 10.42
C TYR A 48 6.70 -4.41 9.67
N VAL A 49 6.41 -4.24 8.38
CA VAL A 49 6.99 -3.17 7.55
C VAL A 49 6.53 -1.80 8.04
N ARG A 50 5.25 -1.69 8.41
CA ARG A 50 4.68 -0.48 9.00
C ARG A 50 5.44 -0.09 10.27
N GLN A 51 5.67 -1.01 11.20
CA GLN A 51 6.39 -0.72 12.45
C GLN A 51 7.79 -0.15 12.18
N ILE A 52 8.51 -0.67 11.18
CA ILE A 52 9.82 -0.14 10.78
C ILE A 52 9.70 1.31 10.31
N ILE A 53 8.72 1.61 9.46
CA ILE A 53 8.54 2.95 8.91
C ILE A 53 8.02 3.94 9.97
N GLU A 54 7.12 3.51 10.86
CA GLU A 54 6.65 4.31 11.99
C GLU A 54 7.79 4.59 12.98
N SER A 55 8.69 3.64 13.22
CA SER A 55 9.89 3.85 14.05
C SER A 55 10.84 4.90 13.47
N ALA A 56 10.80 5.12 12.15
CA ALA A 56 11.50 6.22 11.48
C ALA A 56 10.76 7.56 11.62
N GLY A 57 9.62 7.60 12.32
CA GLY A 57 8.80 8.80 12.55
C GLY A 57 8.05 9.25 11.31
N CYS A 58 7.59 8.32 10.47
CA CYS A 58 6.80 8.58 9.28
C CYS A 58 5.35 8.15 9.50
N LYS A 59 4.40 8.86 8.87
CA LYS A 59 2.98 8.46 8.87
C LYS A 59 2.77 7.37 7.82
N VAL A 60 2.17 6.25 8.21
CA VAL A 60 1.93 5.10 7.32
C VAL A 60 0.45 4.80 7.19
N GLU A 61 0.05 4.35 6.00
CA GLU A 61 -1.21 3.65 5.76
C GLU A 61 -0.94 2.30 5.13
N ILE A 62 -1.62 1.25 5.59
CA ILE A 62 -1.62 -0.05 4.92
C ILE A 62 -2.85 -0.11 4.02
N THR A 63 -2.69 -0.59 2.80
CA THR A 63 -3.80 -0.82 1.88
C THR A 63 -3.58 -2.15 1.17
N VAL A 64 -4.46 -3.11 1.42
CA VAL A 64 -4.50 -4.37 0.67
C VAL A 64 -5.70 -4.34 -0.28
N ARG A 65 -5.45 -4.57 -1.56
CA ARG A 65 -6.48 -4.62 -2.60
C ARG A 65 -6.42 -5.94 -3.34
N ILE A 66 -7.57 -6.42 -3.78
CA ILE A 66 -7.67 -7.54 -4.71
C ILE A 66 -8.06 -6.94 -6.06
N ALA A 67 -7.37 -7.34 -7.12
CA ALA A 67 -7.68 -6.85 -8.45
C ALA A 67 -7.30 -7.90 -9.50
N HIS A 68 -7.95 -7.83 -10.66
CA HIS A 68 -7.58 -8.63 -11.82
C HIS A 68 -6.45 -8.02 -12.67
N ARG A 69 -6.13 -6.75 -12.39
CA ARG A 69 -5.05 -6.01 -13.03
C ARG A 69 -4.41 -5.04 -12.05
N LEU A 70 -3.12 -5.26 -11.81
CA LEU A 70 -2.31 -4.45 -10.91
C LEU A 70 -2.26 -2.97 -11.31
N SER A 71 -2.02 -2.66 -12.59
CA SER A 71 -1.93 -1.27 -13.07
C SER A 71 -3.20 -0.48 -12.80
N HIS A 72 -4.35 -1.07 -13.13
CA HIS A 72 -5.66 -0.44 -12.93
C HIS A 72 -5.93 -0.18 -11.44
N ALA A 73 -5.57 -1.11 -10.55
CA ALA A 73 -5.74 -0.91 -9.10
C ALA A 73 -4.86 0.22 -8.55
N ILE A 74 -3.65 0.39 -9.08
CA ILE A 74 -2.75 1.50 -8.72
C ILE A 74 -3.33 2.82 -9.20
N GLU A 75 -3.75 2.90 -10.47
CA GLU A 75 -4.35 4.10 -11.06
C GLU A 75 -5.60 4.54 -10.31
N GLN A 76 -6.49 3.61 -9.99
CA GLN A 76 -7.69 3.90 -9.21
C GLN A 76 -7.37 4.45 -7.81
N LEU A 77 -6.36 3.89 -7.13
CA LEU A 77 -5.94 4.37 -5.81
C LEU A 77 -5.31 5.77 -5.89
N ALA A 78 -4.50 6.02 -6.91
CA ALA A 78 -3.92 7.34 -7.14
C ALA A 78 -5.02 8.38 -7.39
N ASN A 79 -5.96 8.08 -8.28
CA ASN A 79 -7.06 8.97 -8.65
C ASN A 79 -8.02 9.25 -7.48
N SER A 80 -8.37 8.24 -6.67
CA SER A 80 -9.28 8.44 -5.54
C SER A 80 -8.70 9.36 -4.46
N ARG A 81 -7.37 9.45 -4.36
CA ARG A 81 -6.70 10.32 -3.39
C ARG A 81 -6.43 11.72 -3.90
N ILE A 82 -6.24 11.89 -5.21
CA ILE A 82 -6.17 13.24 -5.80
C ILE A 82 -7.46 14.01 -5.50
N LEU A 83 -8.61 13.34 -5.50
CA LEU A 83 -9.91 13.93 -5.18
C LEU A 83 -10.09 14.32 -3.70
N ILE A 84 -9.33 13.73 -2.77
CA ILE A 84 -9.41 14.05 -1.33
C ILE A 84 -8.51 15.25 -0.97
N LEU A 85 -7.66 15.69 -1.90
CA LEU A 85 -6.69 16.79 -1.71
C LEU A 85 -7.12 18.12 -2.36
N LEU A 86 -8.31 18.19 -2.93
CA LEU A 86 -8.94 19.40 -3.49
C LEU A 86 -10.00 19.94 -2.54
#